data_AF-A0A5D4NI03-F1
#
_entry.id   AF-A0A5D4NI03-F1
#
_cell.length_a   1.000
_cell.length_b   1.000
_cell.length_c   1.000
_cell.angle_alpha   90.00
_cell.angle_beta   90.00
_cell.angle_gamma   90.00
#
_symmetry.space_group_name_H-M   'P 1'
#
loop_
_entity.id
_entity.type
_entity.pdbx_description
1 polymer ?
#
loop_
_entity_poly.entity_id
_entity_poly.type
_entity_poly.pdbx_seq_one_letter_code
_entity_poly.pdbx_strand_id
1 'polypeptide(L)'
;MSAHSLLAVFVFLMKNYRKAGTGMGYKKACDVLPEELVALIQDYFDGDYLYIPRKRGNKLSWGEKNGTRIAMEARDRRIYRSYMDGLSKEQLAEEYHLSIKSIERVIYKQKD
;
A
#
# COMPACT_ATOMS: atom_id res chain seq x y z
N MET A 1 -28.17 -13.15 -20.81
CA MET A 1 -28.12 -12.69 -19.41
C MET A 1 -29.42 -11.93 -19.15
N SER A 2 -30.23 -12.36 -18.17
CA SER A 2 -31.52 -11.71 -17.91
C SER A 2 -31.31 -10.38 -17.16
N ALA A 3 -32.28 -9.45 -17.27
CA ALA A 3 -32.27 -8.20 -16.52
C ALA A 3 -32.18 -8.42 -14.99
N HIS A 4 -32.62 -9.60 -14.52
CA HIS A 4 -32.53 -10.02 -13.13
C HIS A 4 -31.07 -10.23 -12.67
N SER A 5 -30.22 -10.81 -13.51
CA SER A 5 -28.78 -10.98 -13.20
C SER A 5 -28.04 -9.65 -13.15
N LEU A 6 -28.41 -8.67 -13.99
CA LEU A 6 -27.79 -7.34 -13.97
C LEU A 6 -28.15 -6.55 -12.71
N LEU A 7 -29.40 -6.66 -12.24
CA LEU A 7 -29.84 -6.02 -11.00
C LEU A 7 -29.16 -6.62 -9.78
N ALA A 8 -28.98 -7.94 -9.74
CA ALA A 8 -28.27 -8.62 -8.65
C ALA A 8 -26.80 -8.16 -8.57
N VAL A 9 -26.11 -8.08 -9.71
CA VAL A 9 -24.73 -7.56 -9.79
C VAL A 9 -24.67 -6.09 -9.38
N PHE A 10 -25.63 -5.27 -9.80
CA PHE A 10 -25.69 -3.85 -9.43
C PHE A 10 -25.93 -3.66 -7.92
N VAL A 11 -26.86 -4.41 -7.33
CA VAL A 11 -27.13 -4.37 -5.87
C VAL A 11 -25.92 -4.87 -5.08
N PHE A 12 -25.22 -5.90 -5.56
CA PHE A 12 -23.97 -6.39 -4.97
C PHE A 12 -22.86 -5.32 -5.03
N LEU A 13 -22.69 -4.63 -6.16
CA LEU A 13 -21.73 -3.54 -6.30
C LEU A 13 -22.05 -2.39 -5.34
N MET A 14 -23.31 -1.99 -5.23
CA MET A 14 -23.73 -0.89 -4.36
C MET A 14 -23.58 -1.22 -2.87
N LYS A 15 -23.88 -2.46 -2.45
CA LYS A 15 -23.64 -2.92 -1.07
C LYS A 15 -22.15 -2.97 -0.72
N ASN A 16 -21.28 -3.26 -1.69
CA ASN A 16 -19.83 -3.40 -1.49
C ASN A 16 -19.01 -2.12 -1.77
N TYR A 17 -19.59 -1.11 -2.41
CA TYR A 17 -18.90 0.16 -2.75
C TYR A 17 -18.37 0.91 -1.52
N ARG A 18 -18.97 0.69 -0.34
CA ARG A 18 -18.64 1.42 0.90
C ARG A 18 -17.56 0.78 1.79
N LYS A 19 -16.90 -0.31 1.38
CA LYS A 19 -15.82 -0.97 2.16
C LYS A 19 -14.42 -0.85 1.54
N ALA A 20 -14.15 0.23 0.82
CA ALA A 20 -12.78 0.69 0.54
C ALA A 20 -12.16 1.40 1.78
N GLY A 21 -12.23 0.74 2.94
CA GLY A 21 -11.58 1.17 4.17
C GLY A 21 -10.06 1.00 4.11
N THR A 22 -9.35 1.97 4.65
CA THR A 22 -7.94 2.32 4.46
C THR A 22 -6.92 1.47 5.23
N GLY A 23 -7.16 0.17 5.43
CA GLY A 23 -6.18 -0.77 6.02
C GLY A 23 -5.92 -1.99 5.14
N MET A 24 -4.69 -2.54 5.14
CA MET A 24 -4.43 -3.92 4.65
C MET A 24 -4.84 -4.92 5.75
N GLY A 25 -6.09 -4.85 6.19
CA GLY A 25 -6.63 -5.80 7.15
C GLY A 25 -7.03 -7.10 6.47
N TYR A 26 -6.95 -8.21 7.20
CA TYR A 26 -7.53 -9.48 6.79
C TYR A 26 -9.01 -9.30 6.43
N LYS A 27 -9.44 -9.91 5.32
CA LYS A 27 -10.83 -9.95 4.89
C LYS A 27 -11.17 -11.39 4.54
N LYS A 28 -12.25 -11.93 5.12
CA LYS A 28 -12.74 -13.26 4.74
C LYS A 28 -13.32 -13.21 3.33
N ALA A 29 -13.07 -14.25 2.53
CA ALA A 29 -13.58 -14.33 1.16
C ALA A 29 -15.11 -14.17 1.11
N CYS A 30 -15.83 -14.85 2.02
CA CYS A 30 -17.29 -14.79 2.13
C CYS A 30 -17.83 -13.40 2.49
N ASP A 31 -17.01 -12.51 3.06
CA ASP A 31 -17.42 -11.14 3.41
C ASP A 31 -17.34 -10.18 2.22
N VAL A 32 -16.64 -10.56 1.13
CA VAL A 32 -16.29 -9.64 0.04
C VAL A 32 -16.51 -10.20 -1.37
N LEU A 33 -16.65 -11.50 -1.53
CA LEU A 33 -16.89 -12.17 -2.80
C LEU A 33 -18.32 -12.75 -2.86
N PRO A 34 -18.91 -12.88 -4.06
CA PRO A 34 -20.16 -13.61 -4.24
C PRO A 34 -20.02 -15.08 -3.82
N GLU A 35 -21.09 -15.67 -3.30
CA GLU A 35 -21.12 -17.06 -2.83
C GLU A 35 -20.73 -18.04 -3.96
N GLU A 36 -21.23 -17.83 -5.17
CA GLU A 36 -20.91 -18.72 -6.30
C GLU A 36 -19.42 -18.68 -6.66
N LEU A 37 -18.77 -17.53 -6.48
CA LEU A 37 -17.33 -17.38 -6.71
C LEU A 37 -16.51 -18.05 -5.60
N VAL A 38 -16.97 -17.98 -4.35
CA VAL A 38 -16.30 -18.68 -3.24
C VAL A 38 -16.37 -20.19 -3.44
N ALA A 39 -17.55 -20.72 -3.79
CA ALA A 39 -17.72 -22.14 -4.09
C ALA A 39 -16.77 -22.60 -5.20
N LEU A 40 -16.69 -21.85 -6.30
CA LEU A 40 -15.76 -22.16 -7.40
C LEU A 40 -14.30 -22.11 -6.97
N ILE A 41 -13.90 -21.16 -6.11
CA ILE A 41 -12.52 -21.12 -5.59
C ILE A 41 -12.23 -22.35 -4.73
N GLN A 42 -13.19 -22.80 -3.91
CA GLN A 42 -13.05 -23.96 -3.05
C GLN A 42 -12.81 -25.26 -3.84
N ASP A 43 -13.30 -25.37 -5.08
CA ASP A 43 -12.98 -26.50 -5.97
C ASP A 43 -11.48 -26.63 -6.27
N TYR A 44 -10.73 -25.54 -6.15
CA TYR A 44 -9.27 -25.51 -6.39
C TYR A 44 -8.45 -25.32 -5.11
N PHE A 45 -9.06 -24.75 -4.06
CA PHE A 45 -8.36 -24.33 -2.85
C PHE A 45 -9.33 -24.18 -1.67
N ASP A 46 -9.29 -25.12 -0.73
CA ASP A 46 -10.18 -25.14 0.44
C ASP A 46 -9.39 -25.19 1.77
N GLY A 47 -9.76 -24.34 2.73
CA GLY A 47 -9.18 -24.31 4.08
C GLY A 47 -7.89 -23.50 4.28
N ASP A 48 -7.27 -22.97 3.22
CA ASP A 48 -6.01 -22.21 3.30
C ASP A 48 -6.13 -20.72 2.87
N TYR A 49 -5.01 -19.98 2.93
CA TYR A 49 -4.94 -18.57 2.54
C TYR A 49 -4.56 -18.36 1.06
N LEU A 50 -5.44 -17.71 0.30
CA LEU A 50 -5.17 -17.30 -1.09
C LEU A 50 -4.91 -15.79 -1.18
N TYR A 51 -3.70 -15.41 -1.63
CA TYR A 51 -3.37 -14.01 -1.89
C TYR A 51 -3.83 -13.58 -3.29
N ILE A 52 -4.69 -12.57 -3.35
CA ILE A 52 -5.10 -11.95 -4.62
C ILE A 52 -4.18 -10.74 -4.89
N PRO A 53 -3.29 -10.80 -5.90
CA PRO A 53 -2.42 -9.68 -6.21
C PRO A 53 -3.23 -8.47 -6.69
N ARG A 54 -2.69 -7.27 -6.41
CA ARG A 54 -3.28 -6.04 -6.93
C ARG A 54 -3.32 -6.05 -8.46
N LYS A 55 -4.45 -5.61 -9.03
CA LYS A 55 -4.58 -5.35 -10.47
C LYS A 55 -3.46 -4.40 -10.93
N ARG A 56 -2.84 -4.70 -12.06
CA ARG A 56 -1.87 -3.80 -12.72
C ARG A 56 -2.56 -2.44 -12.97
N GLY A 57 -1.90 -1.34 -12.63
CA GLY A 57 -2.48 0.03 -12.65
C GLY A 57 -2.97 0.53 -11.28
N ASN A 58 -3.36 -0.36 -10.36
CA ASN A 58 -3.73 0.00 -8.98
C ASN A 58 -2.56 -0.21 -7.98
N LYS A 59 -1.32 -0.24 -8.50
CA LYS A 59 -0.12 -0.27 -7.67
C LYS A 59 0.00 1.09 -7.00
N LEU A 60 -0.41 1.18 -5.74
CA LEU A 60 0.10 2.23 -4.88
C LEU A 60 1.58 1.88 -4.66
N SER A 61 2.45 2.84 -4.93
CA SER A 61 3.84 2.71 -4.54
C SER A 61 3.93 2.56 -3.02
N TRP A 62 4.93 1.83 -2.56
CA TRP A 62 5.10 1.54 -1.14
C TRP A 62 5.12 2.85 -0.34
N GLY A 63 4.25 2.96 0.69
CA GLY A 63 4.13 4.17 1.52
C GLY A 63 3.10 5.21 1.06
N GLU A 64 2.39 5.03 -0.06
CA GLU A 64 1.35 5.98 -0.49
C GLU A 64 0.04 5.90 0.30
N LYS A 65 -0.30 4.73 0.82
CA LYS A 65 -1.58 4.53 1.51
C LYS A 65 -1.59 5.09 2.95
N ASN A 66 -0.44 5.16 3.60
CA ASN A 66 -0.27 5.52 5.00
C ASN A 66 0.52 6.82 5.21
N GLY A 67 0.77 7.60 4.15
CA GLY A 67 1.51 8.86 4.22
C GLY A 67 3.00 8.70 4.52
N THR A 68 3.49 7.46 4.70
CA THR A 68 4.89 7.17 5.01
C THR A 68 5.80 7.69 3.91
N ARG A 69 5.41 7.61 2.63
CA ARG A 69 6.20 8.16 1.53
C ARG A 69 6.41 9.67 1.69
N ILE A 70 5.34 10.41 2.00
CA ILE A 70 5.40 11.87 2.19
C ILE A 70 6.28 12.21 3.40
N ALA A 71 6.12 11.48 4.51
CA ALA A 71 6.94 11.68 5.70
C ALA A 71 8.42 11.38 5.45
N MET A 72 8.73 10.31 4.71
CA MET A 72 10.09 9.96 4.31
C MET A 72 10.69 11.05 3.41
N GLU A 73 9.96 11.52 2.39
CA GLU A 73 10.42 12.60 1.51
C GLU A 73 10.64 13.92 2.26
N ALA A 74 9.76 14.26 3.20
CA ALA A 74 9.92 15.45 4.04
C ALA A 74 11.15 15.35 4.96
N ARG A 75 11.40 14.16 5.54
CA ARG A 75 12.61 13.89 6.31
C ARG A 75 13.86 13.99 5.42
N ASP A 76 13.85 13.36 4.25
CA ASP A 76 14.99 13.31 3.34
C ASP A 76 15.38 14.73 2.86
N ARG A 77 14.40 15.60 2.59
CA ARG A 77 14.65 17.03 2.32
C ARG A 77 15.28 17.78 3.49
N ARG A 78 14.86 17.49 4.73
CA ARG A 78 15.47 18.09 5.93
C ARG A 78 16.91 17.64 6.11
N ILE A 79 17.18 16.35 5.98
CA ILE A 79 18.54 15.79 6.02
C ILE A 79 19.45 16.49 5.00
N TYR A 80 18.98 16.63 3.76
CA TYR A 80 19.77 17.29 2.72
C TYR A 80 20.04 18.77 3.01
N ARG A 81 19.04 19.50 3.53
CA ARG A 81 19.22 20.91 3.92
C ARG A 81 20.24 21.05 5.03
N SER A 82 20.11 20.29 6.11
CA SER A 82 21.08 20.31 7.21
C SER A 82 22.49 19.93 6.76
N TYR A 83 22.61 19.01 5.80
CA TYR A 83 23.89 18.70 5.16
C TYR A 83 24.48 19.90 4.38
N MET A 84 23.66 20.61 3.61
CA MET A 84 24.07 21.84 2.92
C MET A 84 24.46 22.96 3.90
N ASP A 85 23.83 22.99 5.08
CA ASP A 85 24.14 23.93 6.16
C ASP A 85 25.41 23.54 6.95
N GLY A 86 26.08 22.44 6.57
CA GLY A 86 27.41 22.07 7.07
C GLY A 86 27.43 20.93 8.09
N LEU A 87 26.30 20.29 8.40
CA LEU A 87 26.31 19.11 9.29
C LEU A 87 27.01 17.93 8.62
N SER A 88 27.81 17.20 9.41
CA SER A 88 28.49 16.00 8.94
C SER A 88 27.52 14.83 8.76
N LYS A 89 27.92 13.84 7.96
CA LYS A 89 27.12 12.62 7.74
C LYS A 89 26.91 11.84 9.03
N GLU A 90 27.89 11.86 9.93
CA GLU A 90 27.88 11.21 11.23
C GLU A 90 26.86 11.89 12.17
N GLN A 91 26.85 13.22 12.22
CA GLN A 91 25.87 13.98 12.99
C GLN A 91 24.44 13.71 12.52
N LEU A 92 24.22 13.68 11.20
CA LEU A 92 22.92 13.38 10.61
C LEU A 92 22.50 11.92 10.86
N ALA A 93 23.45 10.98 10.85
CA ALA A 93 23.20 9.58 11.16
C ALA A 93 22.71 9.41 12.61
N GLU A 94 23.34 10.12 13.54
CA GLU A 94 22.93 10.14 14.95
C GLU A 94 21.56 10.80 15.14
N GLU A 95 21.35 12.02 14.63
CA GLU A 95 20.12 12.81 14.79
C GLU A 95 18.88 12.08 14.25
N TYR A 96 19.01 11.44 13.09
CA TYR A 96 17.88 10.77 12.44
C TYR A 96 17.81 9.27 12.73
N HIS A 97 18.73 8.74 13.56
CA HIS A 97 18.87 7.32 13.86
C HIS A 97 18.96 6.45 12.60
N LEU A 98 19.80 6.87 11.66
CA LEU A 98 20.03 6.21 10.38
C LEU A 98 21.49 5.78 10.27
N SER A 99 21.75 4.73 9.49
CA SER A 99 23.14 4.41 9.14
C SER A 99 23.74 5.49 8.24
N ILE A 100 25.05 5.70 8.32
CA ILE A 100 25.80 6.63 7.45
C ILE A 100 25.48 6.34 5.97
N LYS A 101 25.47 5.07 5.56
CA LYS A 101 25.10 4.65 4.20
C LYS A 101 23.69 5.11 3.77
N SER A 102 22.75 5.15 4.71
CA SER A 102 21.40 5.65 4.46
C SER A 102 21.39 7.16 4.28
N ILE A 103 22.13 7.90 5.09
CA ILE A 103 22.32 9.35 4.96
C ILE A 103 22.95 9.68 3.61
N GLU A 104 24.00 8.97 3.20
CA GLU A 104 24.64 9.16 1.90
C GLU A 104 23.66 8.94 0.75
N ARG A 105 22.88 7.85 0.79
CA ARG A 105 21.85 7.58 -0.21
C ARG A 105 20.82 8.72 -0.29
N VAL A 106 20.41 9.28 0.85
CA VAL A 106 19.49 10.42 0.90
C VAL A 106 20.13 11.64 0.24
N ILE A 107 21.38 11.97 0.60
CA ILE A 107 22.10 13.12 0.06
C ILE A 107 22.27 13.00 -1.46
N TYR A 108 22.74 11.86 -1.96
CA TYR A 108 22.91 11.65 -3.41
C TYR A 108 21.58 11.77 -4.15
N LYS A 109 20.51 11.16 -3.63
CA LYS A 109 19.18 11.21 -4.25
C LYS A 109 18.55 12.61 -4.26
N GLN A 110 18.93 13.52 -3.37
CA GLN A 110 18.39 14.89 -3.33
C GLN A 110 19.23 15.89 -4.12
N LYS A 111 20.46 15.52 -4.49
CA LYS A 111 21.34 16.35 -5.33
C LYS A 111 20.97 16.30 -6.81
N ASP A 112 20.36 15.18 -7.24
CA ASP A 112 19.82 14.96 -8.58
C ASP A 112 18.36 15.44 -8.68
#